data_AF-A0A3Q9BKR8-F1
#
_entry.id   AF-A0A3Q9BKR8-F1
#
_cell.length_a   1.000
_cell.length_b   1.000
_cell.length_c   1.000
_cell.angle_alpha   90.00
_cell.angle_beta   90.00
_cell.angle_gamma   90.00
#
_symmetry.space_group_name_H-M   'P 1'
#
loop_
_entity.id
_entity.type
_entity.pdbx_description
1 polymer ?
#
loop_
_entity_poly.entity_id
_entity_poly.type
_entity_poly.pdbx_seq_one_letter_code
_entity_poly.pdbx_strand_id
1 'polypeptide(L)'
;MSVKNIREEALLKLKGNWLLAMVGYVMTFFIPTILSQILLSVSNQNNAILFNSLFFNGGTIDYVSLISENFLLLLFLMIIFFSFGILRTSYRWLALDIINNKDFSIKSIFQVLDNKVFWKTCQLILMRTTLIMLWSMLFIIPGIIKGYEYSQAINVLKENPEMKIIETLKISVQKMKGYKRVFLVLQLSYILWYFIPTILYVLFIWANWSNVQVGFDMGADGISIVFGLALGILTMFGSVMFLCSFYVEPFKATAKQVFYKAIMNEEFLLKINDNRDSYEQKLVKK
;
A
#
# COMPACT_ATOMS: atom_id res chain seq x y z
N MET A 1 -5.61 22.17 11.36
CA MET A 1 -6.02 20.86 10.80
C MET A 1 -5.66 19.75 11.79
N SER A 2 -6.66 19.10 12.40
CA SER A 2 -6.45 18.01 13.36
C SER A 2 -6.54 16.65 12.69
N VAL A 3 -5.66 15.71 13.06
CA VAL A 3 -5.69 14.31 12.57
C VAL A 3 -6.98 13.61 12.99
N LYS A 4 -7.53 13.94 14.16
CA LYS A 4 -8.79 13.38 14.67
C LYS A 4 -9.95 13.71 13.73
N ASN A 5 -10.11 14.98 13.34
CA ASN A 5 -11.21 15.41 12.49
C ASN A 5 -11.14 14.78 11.09
N ILE A 6 -9.94 14.63 10.53
CA ILE A 6 -9.73 13.93 9.24
C ILE A 6 -10.23 12.48 9.34
N ARG A 7 -9.91 11.80 10.45
CA ARG A 7 -10.31 10.41 10.70
C ARG A 7 -11.82 10.28 10.87
N GLU A 8 -12.44 11.19 11.60
CA GLU A 8 -13.90 11.21 11.81
C GLU A 8 -14.64 11.42 10.49
N GLU A 9 -14.25 12.44 9.70
CA GLU A 9 -14.84 12.70 8.38
C GLU A 9 -14.63 11.50 7.44
N ALA A 10 -13.45 10.88 7.47
CA ALA A 10 -13.18 9.68 6.67
C ALA A 10 -14.07 8.50 7.06
N LEU A 11 -14.32 8.28 8.36
CA LEU A 11 -15.27 7.25 8.80
C LEU A 11 -16.69 7.57 8.34
N LEU A 12 -17.13 8.83 8.42
CA LEU A 12 -18.45 9.24 7.97
C LEU A 12 -18.65 8.99 6.47
N LYS A 13 -17.66 9.32 5.64
CA LYS A 13 -17.70 9.08 4.19
C LYS A 13 -17.60 7.61 3.80
N LEU A 14 -16.94 6.81 4.64
CA LEU A 14 -16.78 5.38 4.40
C LEU A 14 -18.02 4.57 4.84
N LYS A 15 -18.82 5.08 5.80
CA LYS A 15 -20.10 4.46 6.19
C LYS A 15 -21.00 4.29 4.96
N GLY A 16 -21.49 3.07 4.74
CA GLY A 16 -22.27 2.68 3.57
C GLY A 16 -21.45 2.15 2.38
N ASN A 17 -20.17 2.52 2.28
CA ASN A 17 -19.31 2.16 1.14
C ASN A 17 -18.14 1.22 1.50
N TRP A 18 -18.14 0.69 2.73
CA TRP A 18 -17.08 -0.17 3.26
C TRP A 18 -16.80 -1.39 2.38
N LEU A 19 -17.85 -2.09 1.95
CA LEU A 19 -17.70 -3.29 1.12
C LEU A 19 -16.98 -2.97 -0.19
N LEU A 20 -17.36 -1.87 -0.85
CA LEU A 20 -16.71 -1.47 -2.10
C LEU A 20 -15.25 -1.10 -1.88
N ALA A 21 -14.94 -0.33 -0.85
CA ALA A 21 -13.57 0.06 -0.53
C ALA A 21 -12.69 -1.14 -0.15
N MET A 22 -13.27 -2.16 0.50
CA MET A 22 -12.61 -3.42 0.80
C MET A 22 -12.39 -4.24 -0.48
N VAL A 23 -13.42 -4.44 -1.30
CA VAL A 23 -13.32 -5.17 -2.57
C VAL A 23 -12.28 -4.51 -3.50
N GLY A 24 -12.28 -3.19 -3.60
CA GLY A 24 -11.28 -2.45 -4.38
C GLY A 24 -9.86 -2.62 -3.88
N TYR A 25 -9.68 -2.69 -2.56
CA TYR A 25 -8.40 -3.03 -1.96
C TYR A 25 -7.97 -4.45 -2.34
N VAL A 26 -8.83 -5.45 -2.13
CA VAL A 26 -8.56 -6.86 -2.47
C VAL A 26 -8.18 -7.01 -3.93
N MET A 27 -8.92 -6.39 -4.86
CA MET A 27 -8.62 -6.43 -6.30
C MET A 27 -7.24 -5.88 -6.64
N THR A 28 -6.74 -4.89 -5.89
CA THR A 28 -5.40 -4.33 -6.11
C THR A 28 -4.30 -5.36 -5.85
N PHE A 29 -4.52 -6.36 -5.00
CA PHE A 29 -3.58 -7.45 -4.74
C PHE A 29 -3.81 -8.64 -5.67
N PHE A 30 -5.06 -9.08 -5.80
CA PHE A 30 -5.37 -10.32 -6.54
C PHE A 30 -5.13 -10.18 -8.05
N ILE A 31 -5.45 -9.03 -8.66
CA ILE A 31 -5.29 -8.86 -10.12
C ILE A 31 -3.83 -9.00 -10.56
N PRO A 32 -2.84 -8.30 -9.95
CA PRO A 32 -1.43 -8.49 -10.28
C PRO A 32 -0.95 -9.92 -9.99
N THR A 33 -1.42 -10.56 -8.92
CA THR A 33 -1.05 -11.94 -8.60
C THR A 33 -1.57 -12.92 -9.65
N ILE A 34 -2.82 -12.82 -10.07
CA ILE A 34 -3.38 -13.67 -11.14
C ILE A 34 -2.62 -13.43 -12.44
N LEU A 35 -2.38 -12.17 -12.81
CA LEU A 35 -1.59 -11.81 -13.99
C LEU A 35 -0.18 -12.41 -13.93
N SER A 36 0.46 -12.38 -12.76
CA SER A 36 1.80 -12.97 -12.56
C SER A 36 1.80 -14.48 -12.77
N GLN A 37 0.79 -15.20 -12.28
CA GLN A 37 0.70 -16.65 -12.46
C GLN A 37 0.46 -17.02 -13.93
N ILE A 38 -0.35 -16.23 -14.65
CA ILE A 38 -0.55 -16.42 -16.09
C ILE A 38 0.78 -16.21 -16.83
N LEU A 39 1.51 -15.12 -16.57
CA LEU A 39 2.78 -14.84 -17.23
C LEU A 39 3.82 -15.94 -16.96
N LEU A 40 3.93 -16.39 -15.71
CA LEU A 40 4.83 -17.48 -15.35
C LEU A 40 4.45 -18.80 -16.03
N SER A 41 3.15 -19.13 -16.09
CA SER A 41 2.67 -20.33 -16.78
C SER A 41 2.96 -20.33 -18.28
N VAL A 42 2.82 -19.17 -18.94
CA VAL A 42 3.16 -19.01 -20.37
C VAL A 42 4.65 -19.14 -20.60
N SER A 43 5.47 -18.75 -19.63
CA SER A 43 6.93 -18.82 -19.72
C SER A 43 7.51 -20.22 -19.46
N ASN A 44 6.68 -21.24 -19.20
CA ASN A 44 7.10 -22.59 -18.79
C ASN A 44 8.07 -22.62 -17.58
N GLN A 45 8.11 -21.55 -16.78
CA GLN A 45 8.91 -21.50 -15.56
C GLN A 45 8.15 -22.23 -14.44
N ASN A 46 8.64 -23.40 -14.04
CA ASN A 46 8.05 -24.17 -12.95
C ASN A 46 8.47 -23.56 -11.60
N ASN A 47 7.56 -22.81 -10.98
CA ASN A 47 7.74 -22.18 -9.66
C ASN A 47 8.20 -23.16 -8.56
N ALA A 48 7.76 -24.42 -8.64
CA ALA A 48 8.15 -25.47 -7.70
C ALA A 48 9.64 -25.82 -7.82
N ILE A 49 10.23 -25.80 -9.02
CA ILE A 49 11.62 -26.22 -9.24
C ILE A 49 12.59 -25.14 -8.74
N LEU A 50 12.30 -23.85 -8.99
CA LEU A 50 13.11 -22.72 -8.51
C LEU A 50 13.05 -22.55 -6.98
N PHE A 51 11.86 -22.67 -6.38
CA PHE A 51 11.75 -22.61 -4.91
C PHE A 51 12.42 -23.83 -4.25
N ASN A 52 12.21 -25.03 -4.80
CA ASN A 52 12.83 -26.25 -4.27
C ASN A 52 14.37 -26.25 -4.45
N SER A 53 14.88 -25.74 -5.57
CA SER A 53 16.32 -25.64 -5.81
C SER A 53 17.03 -24.60 -4.94
N LEU A 54 16.40 -23.44 -4.70
CA LEU A 54 16.96 -22.36 -3.89
C LEU A 54 16.89 -22.64 -2.38
N PHE A 55 15.84 -23.30 -1.91
CA PHE A 55 15.59 -23.47 -0.47
C PHE A 55 15.88 -24.89 0.07
N PHE A 56 15.84 -25.93 -0.75
CA PHE A 56 15.93 -27.33 -0.29
C PHE A 56 17.07 -28.13 -0.92
N ASN A 57 17.46 -27.88 -2.18
CA ASN A 57 18.52 -28.66 -2.85
C ASN A 57 19.95 -28.11 -2.69
N GLY A 58 20.20 -27.20 -1.75
CA GLY A 58 21.57 -26.77 -1.41
C GLY A 58 22.32 -25.99 -2.50
N GLY A 59 21.62 -25.42 -3.48
CA GLY A 59 22.16 -24.36 -4.35
C GLY A 59 23.37 -24.74 -5.22
N THR A 60 23.49 -25.98 -5.72
CA THR A 60 24.42 -26.23 -6.84
C THR A 60 23.83 -25.62 -8.11
N ILE A 61 24.22 -24.39 -8.34
CA ILE A 61 23.72 -23.49 -9.37
C ILE A 61 24.69 -23.51 -10.56
N ASP A 62 24.23 -23.98 -11.72
CA ASP A 62 24.92 -23.72 -12.99
C ASP A 62 24.68 -22.25 -13.38
N TYR A 63 25.70 -21.40 -13.22
CA TYR A 63 25.57 -19.95 -13.39
C TYR A 63 25.14 -19.52 -14.82
N VAL A 64 25.39 -20.35 -15.83
CA VAL A 64 25.08 -20.06 -17.24
C VAL A 64 23.58 -20.24 -17.55
N SER A 65 22.89 -21.19 -16.91
CA SER A 65 21.43 -21.38 -17.09
C SER A 65 20.60 -20.35 -16.31
N LEU A 66 21.13 -19.77 -15.22
CA LEU A 66 20.48 -18.67 -14.51
C LEU A 66 20.43 -17.37 -15.33
N ILE A 67 21.48 -17.00 -16.07
CA ILE A 67 21.54 -15.67 -16.68
C ILE A 67 20.47 -15.51 -17.79
N SER A 68 20.23 -16.55 -18.61
CA SER A 68 19.21 -16.50 -19.67
C SER A 68 17.78 -16.70 -19.17
N GLU A 69 17.55 -17.58 -18.18
CA GLU A 69 16.20 -17.81 -17.62
C GLU A 69 15.75 -16.68 -16.66
N ASN A 70 16.69 -15.96 -16.04
CA ASN A 70 16.37 -14.86 -15.12
C ASN A 70 16.06 -13.53 -15.81
N PHE A 71 16.47 -13.31 -17.06
CA PHE A 71 16.17 -12.04 -17.74
C PHE A 71 14.67 -11.90 -18.03
N LEU A 72 14.02 -12.96 -18.50
CA LEU A 72 12.56 -13.00 -18.68
C LEU A 72 11.82 -12.87 -17.34
N LEU A 73 12.30 -13.55 -16.30
CA LEU A 73 11.75 -13.43 -14.95
C LEU A 73 11.86 -11.99 -14.43
N LEU A 74 13.00 -11.32 -14.63
CA LEU A 74 13.19 -9.93 -14.24
C LEU A 74 12.21 -9.00 -14.97
N LEU A 75 12.01 -9.19 -16.27
CA LEU A 75 11.02 -8.44 -17.04
C LEU A 75 9.59 -8.66 -16.51
N PHE A 76 9.22 -9.90 -16.17
CA PHE A 76 7.92 -10.17 -15.55
C PHE A 76 7.77 -9.51 -14.19
N LEU A 77 8.80 -9.56 -13.34
CA LEU A 77 8.79 -8.84 -12.06
C LEU A 77 8.59 -7.34 -12.26
N MET A 78 9.26 -6.72 -13.24
CA MET A 78 9.06 -5.31 -13.56
C MET A 78 7.62 -5.00 -13.98
N ILE A 79 7.02 -5.85 -14.84
CA ILE A 79 5.61 -5.73 -15.25
C ILE A 79 4.68 -5.85 -14.04
N ILE A 80 4.95 -6.79 -13.13
CA ILE A 80 4.16 -7.01 -11.90
C ILE A 80 4.23 -5.77 -11.01
N PHE A 81 5.42 -5.27 -10.70
CA PHE A 81 5.60 -4.07 -9.88
C PHE A 81 4.90 -2.84 -10.50
N PHE A 82 4.99 -2.70 -11.82
CA PHE A 82 4.34 -1.62 -12.54
C PHE A 82 2.82 -1.72 -12.49
N SER A 83 2.27 -2.91 -12.75
CA SER A 83 0.82 -3.18 -12.68
C SER A 83 0.26 -2.91 -11.27
N PHE A 84 0.99 -3.28 -10.23
CA PHE A 84 0.63 -2.99 -8.84
C PHE A 84 0.62 -1.48 -8.57
N GLY A 85 1.59 -0.73 -9.11
CA GLY A 85 1.63 0.73 -9.01
C GLY A 85 0.42 1.42 -9.66
N ILE A 86 -0.02 0.94 -10.82
CA ILE A 86 -1.21 1.43 -11.53
C ILE A 86 -2.48 1.15 -10.73
N LEU A 87 -2.69 -0.11 -10.31
CA LEU A 87 -3.91 -0.47 -9.57
C LEU A 87 -3.97 0.22 -8.21
N ARG A 88 -2.84 0.41 -7.53
CA ARG A 88 -2.79 1.20 -6.30
C ARG A 88 -3.18 2.66 -6.52
N THR A 89 -2.80 3.24 -7.66
CA THR A 89 -3.25 4.58 -8.06
C THR A 89 -4.75 4.59 -8.31
N SER A 90 -5.26 3.57 -8.97
CA SER A 90 -6.70 3.44 -9.23
C SER A 90 -7.52 3.27 -7.95
N TYR A 91 -7.03 2.48 -6.99
CA TYR A 91 -7.65 2.35 -5.68
C TYR A 91 -7.70 3.69 -4.93
N ARG A 92 -6.62 4.48 -5.00
CA ARG A 92 -6.60 5.84 -4.45
C ARG A 92 -7.67 6.73 -5.08
N TRP A 93 -7.84 6.63 -6.40
CA TRP A 93 -8.85 7.39 -7.11
C TRP A 93 -10.28 6.94 -6.78
N LEU A 94 -10.52 5.63 -6.60
CA LEU A 94 -11.80 5.12 -6.08
C LEU A 94 -12.11 5.71 -4.71
N ALA A 95 -11.14 5.72 -3.79
CA ALA A 95 -11.33 6.34 -2.48
C ALA A 95 -11.63 7.85 -2.57
N LEU A 96 -11.10 8.53 -3.59
CA LEU A 96 -11.42 9.94 -3.84
C LEU A 96 -12.85 10.12 -4.38
N ASP A 97 -13.34 9.19 -5.21
CA ASP A 97 -14.73 9.18 -5.69
C ASP A 97 -15.73 8.94 -4.57
N ILE A 98 -15.40 8.05 -3.62
CA ILE A 98 -16.19 7.84 -2.39
C ILE A 98 -16.42 9.16 -1.64
N ILE A 99 -15.38 9.98 -1.51
CA ILE A 99 -15.49 11.26 -0.79
C ILE A 99 -16.18 12.33 -1.64
N ASN A 100 -16.08 12.24 -2.96
CA ASN A 100 -16.81 13.11 -3.88
C ASN A 100 -18.30 12.75 -3.98
N ASN A 101 -18.77 11.66 -3.37
CA ASN A 101 -20.13 11.15 -3.54
C ASN A 101 -20.53 11.02 -5.03
N LYS A 102 -19.56 10.69 -5.90
CA LYS A 102 -19.86 10.42 -7.32
C LYS A 102 -20.50 9.04 -7.44
N ASP A 103 -21.23 8.77 -8.51
CA ASP A 103 -21.62 7.38 -8.82
C ASP A 103 -20.35 6.58 -9.11
N PHE A 104 -19.94 5.76 -8.14
CA PHE A 104 -18.76 4.92 -8.24
C PHE A 104 -19.19 3.45 -8.18
N SER A 105 -18.48 2.62 -8.93
CA SER A 105 -18.73 1.16 -8.97
C SER A 105 -17.40 0.43 -8.92
N ILE A 106 -17.44 -0.91 -8.89
CA ILE A 106 -16.25 -1.75 -9.01
C ILE A 106 -15.49 -1.40 -10.31
N LYS A 107 -16.18 -0.97 -11.37
CA LYS A 107 -15.54 -0.54 -12.64
C LYS A 107 -14.62 0.66 -12.45
N SER A 108 -14.85 1.50 -11.43
CA SER A 108 -13.98 2.63 -11.09
C SER A 108 -12.57 2.20 -10.67
N ILE A 109 -12.32 0.91 -10.38
CA ILE A 109 -10.97 0.37 -10.17
C ILE A 109 -10.18 0.29 -11.48
N PHE A 110 -10.84 0.32 -12.64
CA PHE A 110 -10.18 0.29 -13.94
C PHE A 110 -10.10 1.67 -14.60
N GLN A 111 -10.55 2.74 -13.93
CA GLN A 111 -10.57 4.10 -14.50
C GLN A 111 -9.18 4.62 -14.93
N VAL A 112 -8.10 4.16 -14.30
CA VAL A 112 -6.73 4.53 -14.69
C VAL A 112 -6.34 3.92 -16.04
N LEU A 113 -6.98 2.81 -16.45
CA LEU A 113 -6.72 2.15 -17.73
C LEU A 113 -7.37 2.87 -18.92
N ASP A 114 -8.16 3.92 -18.69
CA ASP A 114 -8.67 4.74 -19.78
C ASP A 114 -7.51 5.39 -20.55
N ASN A 115 -7.45 5.15 -21.87
CA ASN A 115 -6.37 5.58 -22.76
C ASN A 115 -6.01 7.08 -22.62
N LYS A 116 -6.99 7.92 -22.30
CA LYS A 116 -6.81 9.37 -22.13
C LYS A 116 -5.91 9.73 -20.93
N VAL A 117 -5.96 8.95 -19.85
CA VAL A 117 -5.28 9.28 -18.58
C VAL A 117 -4.20 8.26 -18.23
N PHE A 118 -4.25 7.06 -18.82
CA PHE A 118 -3.29 5.98 -18.59
C PHE A 118 -1.84 6.44 -18.78
N TRP A 119 -1.51 6.96 -19.97
CA TRP A 119 -0.14 7.37 -20.30
C TRP A 119 0.39 8.48 -19.40
N LYS A 120 -0.45 9.46 -19.07
CA LYS A 120 -0.08 10.53 -18.12
C LYS A 120 0.13 10.00 -16.70
N THR A 121 -0.67 9.03 -16.28
CA THR A 121 -0.52 8.39 -14.97
C THR A 121 0.78 7.60 -14.91
N CYS A 122 1.10 6.83 -15.96
CA CYS A 122 2.36 6.11 -16.10
C CYS A 122 3.56 7.07 -16.06
N GLN A 123 3.52 8.17 -16.81
CA GLN A 123 4.55 9.21 -16.80
C GLN A 123 4.71 9.83 -15.40
N LEU A 124 3.62 10.12 -14.70
CA LEU A 124 3.66 10.67 -13.36
C LEU A 124 4.26 9.68 -12.36
N ILE A 125 3.85 8.42 -12.39
CA ILE A 125 4.39 7.36 -11.51
C ILE A 125 5.88 7.20 -11.76
N LEU A 126 6.31 7.11 -13.02
CA LEU A 126 7.70 6.97 -13.40
C LEU A 126 8.52 8.18 -12.91
N MET A 127 8.12 9.40 -13.27
CA MET A 127 8.82 10.63 -12.89
C MET A 127 8.91 10.78 -11.37
N ARG A 128 7.80 10.59 -10.65
CA ARG A 128 7.77 10.65 -9.18
C ARG A 128 8.70 9.61 -8.56
N THR A 129 8.69 8.37 -9.05
CA THR A 129 9.48 7.27 -8.50
C THR A 129 10.97 7.53 -8.74
N THR A 130 11.36 7.93 -9.94
CA THR A 130 12.75 8.30 -10.26
C THR A 130 13.25 9.44 -9.38
N LEU A 131 12.44 10.51 -9.21
CA LEU A 131 12.83 11.62 -8.34
C LEU A 131 13.02 11.16 -6.89
N ILE A 132 12.07 10.39 -6.34
CA ILE A 132 12.20 9.86 -4.97
C ILE A 132 13.42 8.96 -4.84
N MET A 133 13.67 8.10 -5.82
CA MET A 133 14.85 7.22 -5.84
C MET A 133 16.15 8.02 -5.82
N LEU A 134 16.30 9.03 -6.67
CA LEU A 134 17.49 9.90 -6.70
C LEU A 134 17.71 10.60 -5.36
N TRP A 135 16.64 11.13 -4.74
CA TRP A 135 16.73 11.73 -3.40
C TRP A 135 17.11 10.72 -2.32
N SER A 136 16.61 9.49 -2.44
CA SER A 136 16.87 8.40 -1.49
C SER A 136 18.30 7.86 -1.60
N MET A 137 18.86 7.86 -2.82
CA MET A 137 20.27 7.52 -3.08
C MET A 137 21.22 8.55 -2.49
N LEU A 138 20.83 9.83 -2.47
CA LEU A 138 21.62 10.87 -1.80
C LEU A 138 21.57 10.69 -0.28
N PHE A 139 20.36 10.61 0.30
CA PHE A 139 20.14 10.25 1.69
C PHE A 139 18.72 9.68 1.89
N ILE A 140 18.56 8.73 2.82
CA ILE A 140 17.27 8.08 3.08
C ILE A 140 16.21 9.10 3.57
N ILE A 141 16.57 10.00 4.48
CA ILE A 141 15.65 10.98 5.09
C ILE A 141 15.01 11.93 4.05
N PRO A 142 15.76 12.63 3.17
CA PRO A 142 15.14 13.48 2.15
C PRO A 142 14.31 12.69 1.14
N GLY A 143 14.66 11.44 0.85
CA GLY A 143 13.82 10.53 0.05
C GLY A 143 12.41 10.37 0.62
N ILE A 144 12.30 10.14 1.94
CA ILE A 144 11.02 10.04 2.65
C ILE A 144 10.23 11.35 2.57
N ILE A 145 10.89 12.49 2.81
CA ILE A 145 10.26 13.82 2.76
C ILE A 145 9.69 14.09 1.36
N LYS A 146 10.45 13.81 0.31
CA LYS A 146 10.01 13.94 -1.09
C LYS A 146 8.88 12.98 -1.42
N GLY A 147 8.90 11.77 -0.86
CA GLY A 147 7.81 10.81 -0.94
C GLY A 147 6.47 11.39 -0.45
N TYR A 148 6.49 12.16 0.64
CA TYR A 148 5.32 12.86 1.16
C TYR A 148 4.93 14.08 0.31
N GLU A 149 5.90 14.91 -0.10
CA GLU A 149 5.62 16.07 -0.95
C GLU A 149 4.94 15.70 -2.27
N TYR A 150 5.37 14.61 -2.92
CA TYR A 150 4.80 14.14 -4.18
C TYR A 150 3.59 13.21 -3.99
N SER A 151 3.19 12.91 -2.75
CA SER A 151 2.12 11.94 -2.49
C SER A 151 0.78 12.35 -3.11
N GLN A 152 0.52 13.66 -3.25
CA GLN A 152 -0.77 14.20 -3.71
C GLN A 152 -0.83 14.42 -5.21
N ALA A 153 0.29 14.42 -5.91
CA ALA A 153 0.35 14.64 -7.35
C ALA A 153 -0.57 13.66 -8.12
N ILE A 154 -0.68 12.41 -7.66
CA ILE A 154 -1.59 11.42 -8.23
C ILE A 154 -3.05 11.87 -8.18
N ASN A 155 -3.47 12.52 -7.10
CA ASN A 155 -4.84 13.01 -6.95
C ASN A 155 -5.06 14.30 -7.76
N VAL A 156 -4.06 15.19 -7.81
CA VAL A 156 -4.09 16.41 -8.63
C VAL A 156 -4.25 16.08 -10.11
N LEU A 157 -3.54 15.06 -10.61
CA LEU A 157 -3.65 14.60 -12.00
C LEU A 157 -5.06 14.08 -12.31
N LYS A 158 -5.72 13.43 -11.35
CA LYS A 158 -7.09 12.94 -11.54
C LYS A 158 -8.07 14.08 -11.81
N GLU A 159 -7.95 15.14 -11.01
CA GLU A 159 -8.85 16.31 -11.10
C GLU A 159 -8.49 17.20 -12.29
N ASN A 160 -7.23 17.19 -12.73
CA ASN A 160 -6.73 18.01 -13.84
C ASN A 160 -5.94 17.14 -14.84
N PRO A 161 -6.61 16.27 -15.63
CA PRO A 161 -5.94 15.33 -16.53
C PRO A 161 -5.19 16.02 -17.66
N GLU A 162 -5.52 17.27 -18.01
CA GLU A 162 -4.85 18.04 -19.08
C GLU A 162 -3.52 18.66 -18.63
N MET A 163 -3.29 18.80 -17.32
CA MET A 163 -2.11 19.44 -16.76
C MET A 163 -0.81 18.72 -17.13
N LYS A 164 0.30 19.47 -17.18
CA LYS A 164 1.63 18.90 -17.36
C LYS A 164 2.12 18.23 -16.07
N ILE A 165 2.76 17.08 -16.19
CA ILE A 165 3.24 16.27 -15.05
C ILE A 165 4.11 17.07 -14.06
N ILE A 166 4.98 17.94 -14.59
CA ILE A 166 5.87 18.78 -13.78
C ILE A 166 5.06 19.79 -12.95
N GLU A 167 4.02 20.39 -13.53
CA GLU A 167 3.14 21.34 -12.85
C GLU A 167 2.33 20.63 -11.76
N THR A 168 1.83 19.42 -12.04
CA THR A 168 1.15 18.55 -11.07
C THR A 168 2.04 18.27 -9.85
N LEU A 169 3.32 17.94 -10.06
CA LEU A 169 4.28 17.72 -8.98
C LEU A 169 4.54 19.00 -8.18
N LYS A 170 4.68 20.15 -8.85
CA LYS A 170 4.88 21.46 -8.20
C LYS A 170 3.70 21.82 -7.31
N ILE A 171 2.46 21.64 -7.78
CA ILE A 171 1.25 21.88 -6.98
C ILE A 171 1.23 20.99 -5.75
N SER A 172 1.54 19.70 -5.90
CA SER A 172 1.61 18.77 -4.76
C SER A 172 2.62 19.23 -3.71
N VAL A 173 3.81 19.68 -4.11
CA VAL A 173 4.85 20.21 -3.21
C VAL A 173 4.36 21.47 -2.50
N GLN A 174 3.80 22.42 -3.25
CA GLN A 174 3.32 23.70 -2.72
C GLN A 174 2.21 23.49 -1.68
N LYS A 175 1.22 22.66 -2.01
CA LYS A 175 0.07 22.37 -1.14
C LYS A 175 0.43 21.53 0.09
N MET A 176 1.51 20.76 0.03
CA MET A 176 2.01 20.01 1.19
C MET A 176 2.81 20.88 2.17
N LYS A 177 3.23 22.10 1.78
CA LYS A 177 3.98 23.00 2.67
C LYS A 177 3.13 23.34 3.89
N GLY A 178 3.68 23.13 5.09
CA GLY A 178 2.96 23.31 6.37
C GLY A 178 2.18 22.08 6.86
N TYR A 179 1.81 21.14 5.98
CA TYR A 179 0.98 19.98 6.34
C TYR A 179 1.73 18.64 6.44
N LYS A 180 3.03 18.61 6.13
CA LYS A 180 3.87 17.40 6.20
C LYS A 180 3.80 16.66 7.54
N ARG A 181 3.87 17.40 8.65
CA ARG A 181 3.81 16.81 10.00
C ARG A 181 2.45 16.18 10.27
N VAL A 182 1.36 16.85 9.87
CA VAL A 182 0.00 16.31 9.99
C VAL A 182 -0.15 15.03 9.18
N PHE A 183 0.37 15.01 7.94
CA PHE A 183 0.35 13.82 7.09
C PHE A 183 1.16 12.67 7.68
N LEU A 184 2.32 12.94 8.27
CA LEU A 184 3.17 11.96 8.95
C LEU A 184 2.44 11.34 10.14
N VAL A 185 1.88 12.16 11.03
CA VAL A 185 1.12 11.67 12.20
C VAL A 185 -0.10 10.87 11.75
N LEU A 186 -0.77 11.31 10.69
CA LEU A 186 -1.85 10.54 10.07
C LEU A 186 -1.36 9.16 9.62
N GLN A 187 -0.22 9.05 8.91
CA GLN A 187 0.34 7.74 8.52
C GLN A 187 0.71 6.88 9.73
N LEU A 188 1.39 7.44 10.73
CA LEU A 188 1.80 6.72 11.94
C LEU A 188 0.59 6.12 12.67
N SER A 189 -0.53 6.85 12.73
CA SER A 189 -1.74 6.36 13.38
C SER A 189 -2.29 5.06 12.76
N TYR A 190 -2.02 4.81 11.47
CA TYR A 190 -2.40 3.58 10.78
C TYR A 190 -1.37 2.47 10.92
N ILE A 191 -0.08 2.82 11.03
CA ILE A 191 1.00 1.84 11.24
C ILE A 191 0.83 1.14 12.59
N LEU A 192 0.35 1.85 13.61
CA LEU A 192 0.09 1.28 14.93
C LEU A 192 -0.87 0.07 14.90
N TRP A 193 -1.83 0.03 13.98
CA TRP A 193 -2.74 -1.11 13.83
C TRP A 193 -2.04 -2.39 13.38
N TYR A 194 -0.95 -2.27 12.63
CA TYR A 194 -0.11 -3.41 12.23
C TYR A 194 0.99 -3.71 13.24
N PHE A 195 1.33 -2.72 14.06
CA PHE A 195 2.36 -2.88 15.08
C PHE A 195 1.91 -3.81 16.22
N ILE A 196 0.64 -3.70 16.63
CA ILE A 196 0.05 -4.55 17.68
C ILE A 196 0.16 -6.05 17.36
N PRO A 197 -0.37 -6.56 16.23
CA PRO A 197 -0.25 -7.99 15.90
C PRO A 197 1.21 -8.42 15.70
N THR A 198 2.09 -7.51 15.24
CA THR A 198 3.53 -7.79 15.11
C THR A 198 4.19 -7.99 16.47
N ILE A 199 3.90 -7.15 17.47
CA ILE A 199 4.44 -7.33 18.83
C ILE A 199 3.96 -8.66 19.41
N LEU A 200 2.66 -8.96 19.31
CA LEU A 200 2.10 -10.21 19.83
C LEU A 200 2.76 -11.43 19.20
N TYR A 201 3.04 -11.36 17.89
CA TYR A 201 3.74 -12.41 17.16
C TYR A 201 5.19 -12.59 17.65
N VAL A 202 5.94 -11.49 17.81
CA VAL A 202 7.32 -11.54 18.32
C VAL A 202 7.36 -12.11 19.74
N LEU A 203 6.42 -11.70 20.60
CA LEU A 203 6.31 -12.23 21.97
C LEU A 203 5.96 -13.72 21.97
N PHE A 204 5.10 -14.16 21.06
CA PHE A 204 4.76 -15.59 20.91
C PHE A 204 5.97 -16.43 20.52
N ILE A 205 6.78 -15.98 19.55
CA ILE A 205 8.03 -16.67 19.17
C ILE A 205 8.99 -16.70 20.35
N TRP A 206 9.18 -15.56 21.02
CA TRP A 206 10.09 -15.45 22.15
C TRP A 206 9.69 -16.39 23.31
N ALA A 207 8.41 -16.46 23.65
CA ALA A 207 7.89 -17.32 24.71
C ALA A 207 8.06 -18.82 24.41
N ASN A 208 8.09 -19.21 23.13
CA ASN A 208 8.24 -20.60 22.69
C ASN A 208 9.67 -20.94 22.24
N TRP A 209 10.64 -20.03 22.46
CA TRP A 209 12.00 -20.18 21.93
C TRP A 209 12.71 -21.46 22.42
N SER A 210 12.49 -21.86 23.68
CA SER A 210 13.07 -23.10 24.23
C SER A 210 12.58 -24.35 23.48
N ASN A 211 11.31 -24.37 23.06
CA ASN A 211 10.73 -25.50 22.31
C ASN A 211 11.35 -25.59 20.91
N VAL A 212 11.71 -24.45 20.32
CA VAL A 212 12.42 -24.39 19.04
C VAL A 212 13.84 -24.98 19.19
N GLN A 213 14.54 -24.69 20.29
CA GLN A 213 15.87 -25.22 20.57
C GLN A 213 15.88 -26.75 20.71
N VAL A 214 14.92 -27.30 21.45
CA VAL A 214 14.76 -28.76 21.58
C VAL A 214 14.62 -29.45 20.22
N GLY A 215 13.89 -28.82 19.29
CA GLY A 215 13.77 -29.33 17.93
C GLY A 215 15.09 -29.29 17.14
N PHE A 216 15.97 -28.31 17.38
CA PHE A 216 17.31 -28.32 16.79
C PHE A 216 18.22 -29.39 17.42
N ASP A 217 18.07 -29.65 18.71
CA ASP A 217 18.87 -30.64 19.44
C ASP A 217 18.52 -32.09 19.06
N MET A 218 17.35 -32.32 18.47
CA MET A 218 16.88 -33.63 17.96
C MET A 218 17.52 -34.05 16.62
N GLY A 219 18.45 -33.27 16.06
CA GLY A 219 19.13 -33.60 14.81
C GLY A 219 18.26 -33.39 13.56
N ALA A 220 18.52 -34.14 12.49
CA ALA A 220 17.92 -33.90 11.17
C ALA A 220 16.38 -33.96 11.17
N ASP A 221 15.80 -34.92 11.89
CA ASP A 221 14.35 -35.08 11.98
C ASP A 221 13.70 -33.90 12.72
N GLY A 222 14.34 -33.42 13.79
CA GLY A 222 13.88 -32.26 14.55
C GLY A 222 13.94 -30.95 13.77
N ILE A 223 14.98 -30.74 12.94
CA ILE A 223 15.10 -29.56 12.06
C ILE A 223 13.90 -29.47 11.12
N SER A 224 13.45 -30.58 10.56
CA SER A 224 12.29 -30.61 9.65
C SER A 224 10.99 -30.14 10.34
N ILE A 225 10.79 -30.54 11.59
CA ILE A 225 9.64 -30.16 12.42
C ILE A 225 9.70 -28.67 12.75
N VAL A 226 10.87 -28.16 13.16
CA VAL A 226 11.08 -26.74 13.46
C VAL A 226 10.79 -25.88 12.23
N PHE A 227 11.26 -26.29 11.06
CA PHE A 227 11.00 -25.58 9.82
C PHE A 227 9.51 -25.58 9.44
N GLY A 228 8.83 -26.73 9.57
CA GLY A 228 7.38 -26.83 9.34
C GLY A 228 6.57 -25.94 10.28
N LEU A 229 6.92 -25.91 11.57
CA LEU A 229 6.31 -25.01 12.56
C LEU A 229 6.58 -23.54 12.22
N ALA A 230 7.82 -23.18 11.86
CA ALA A 230 8.17 -21.81 11.47
C ALA A 230 7.34 -21.34 10.26
N LEU A 231 7.14 -22.21 9.26
CA LEU A 231 6.30 -21.92 8.10
C LEU A 231 4.82 -21.77 8.49
N GLY A 232 4.29 -22.65 9.35
CA GLY A 232 2.93 -22.55 9.87
C GLY A 232 2.70 -21.25 10.66
N ILE A 233 3.64 -20.89 11.53
CA ILE A 233 3.61 -19.65 12.31
C ILE A 233 3.67 -18.42 11.38
N LEU A 234 4.52 -18.45 10.35
CA LEU A 234 4.63 -17.38 9.35
C LEU A 234 3.32 -17.20 8.55
N THR A 235 2.70 -18.30 8.12
CA THR A 235 1.43 -18.26 7.37
C THR A 235 0.26 -17.77 8.24
N MET A 236 0.24 -18.15 9.53
CA MET A 236 -0.72 -17.63 10.49
C MET A 236 -0.57 -16.11 10.68
N PHE A 237 0.67 -15.63 10.85
CA PHE A 237 0.97 -14.19 10.93
C PHE A 237 0.54 -13.43 9.68
N GLY A 238 0.87 -13.95 8.50
CA GLY A 238 0.45 -13.38 7.22
C GLY A 238 -1.08 -13.26 7.12
N SER A 239 -1.80 -14.28 7.60
CA SER A 239 -3.27 -14.31 7.61
C SER A 239 -3.85 -13.25 8.55
N VAL A 240 -3.31 -13.10 9.77
CA VAL A 240 -3.75 -12.07 10.72
C VAL A 240 -3.52 -10.66 10.14
N MET A 241 -2.33 -10.41 9.57
CA MET A 241 -2.00 -9.13 8.94
C MET A 241 -2.92 -8.82 7.76
N PHE A 242 -3.23 -9.84 6.96
CA PHE A 242 -4.17 -9.73 5.86
C PHE A 242 -5.59 -9.39 6.34
N LEU A 243 -6.09 -10.05 7.39
CA LEU A 243 -7.40 -9.74 7.98
C LEU A 243 -7.45 -8.32 8.56
N CYS A 244 -6.41 -7.88 9.29
CA CYS A 244 -6.31 -6.50 9.77
C CYS A 244 -6.37 -5.48 8.62
N SER A 245 -5.83 -5.83 7.45
CA SER A 245 -5.81 -4.93 6.30
C SER A 245 -7.21 -4.60 5.73
N PHE A 246 -8.19 -5.50 5.89
CA PHE A 246 -9.57 -5.26 5.44
C PHE A 246 -10.24 -4.10 6.18
N TYR A 247 -9.83 -3.84 7.42
CA TYR A 247 -10.30 -2.67 8.17
C TYR A 247 -9.41 -1.45 7.92
N VAL A 248 -8.09 -1.64 8.05
CA VAL A 248 -7.13 -0.53 8.11
C VAL A 248 -6.96 0.16 6.76
N GLU A 249 -6.86 -0.58 5.65
CA GLU A 249 -6.53 0.01 4.35
C GLU A 249 -7.68 0.83 3.74
N PRO A 250 -8.95 0.37 3.76
CA PRO A 250 -10.08 1.21 3.37
C PRO A 250 -10.16 2.51 4.17
N PHE A 251 -9.99 2.42 5.49
CA PHE A 251 -10.04 3.59 6.34
C PHE A 251 -8.88 4.57 6.07
N LYS A 252 -7.66 4.04 5.93
CA LYS A 252 -6.45 4.80 5.59
C LYS A 252 -6.54 5.45 4.20
N ALA A 253 -7.08 4.75 3.21
CA ALA A 253 -7.25 5.27 1.86
C ALA A 253 -8.19 6.47 1.87
N THR A 254 -9.37 6.35 2.48
CA THR A 254 -10.33 7.45 2.61
C THR A 254 -9.75 8.62 3.40
N ALA A 255 -9.06 8.37 4.53
CA ALA A 255 -8.46 9.46 5.31
C ALA A 255 -7.38 10.24 4.55
N LYS A 256 -6.59 9.58 3.69
CA LYS A 256 -5.64 10.28 2.80
C LYS A 256 -6.35 11.18 1.81
N GLN A 257 -7.52 10.77 1.32
CA GLN A 257 -8.29 11.55 0.37
C GLN A 257 -9.07 12.70 1.02
N VAL A 258 -9.52 12.54 2.28
CA VAL A 258 -10.03 13.66 3.10
C VAL A 258 -8.91 14.67 3.32
N PHE A 259 -7.72 14.22 3.71
CA PHE A 259 -6.55 15.08 3.87
C PHE A 259 -6.23 15.83 2.57
N TYR A 260 -6.23 15.13 1.43
CA TYR A 260 -6.02 15.74 0.11
C TYR A 260 -7.02 16.88 -0.15
N LYS A 261 -8.32 16.62 0.00
CA LYS A 261 -9.34 17.66 -0.22
C LYS A 261 -9.16 18.86 0.70
N ALA A 262 -8.82 18.61 1.95
CA ALA A 262 -8.66 19.68 2.95
C ALA A 262 -7.44 20.57 2.71
N ILE A 263 -6.36 20.07 2.10
CA ILE A 263 -5.24 20.95 1.69
C ILE A 263 -5.50 21.65 0.36
N MET A 264 -6.41 21.15 -0.47
CA MET A 264 -6.73 21.71 -1.78
C MET A 264 -7.87 22.74 -1.75
N ASN A 265 -8.85 22.56 -0.85
CA ASN A 265 -10.03 23.39 -0.71
C ASN A 265 -10.17 23.91 0.74
N GLU A 266 -10.09 25.24 0.90
CA GLU A 266 -10.15 25.92 2.19
C GLU A 266 -11.53 25.84 2.85
N GLU A 267 -12.62 25.92 2.08
CA GLU A 267 -13.99 25.75 2.61
C GLU A 267 -14.19 24.35 3.19
N PHE A 268 -13.67 23.33 2.52
CA PHE A 268 -13.71 21.95 3.01
C PHE A 268 -12.89 21.78 4.29
N LEU A 269 -11.74 22.45 4.38
CA LEU A 269 -10.93 22.47 5.60
C LEU A 269 -11.67 23.13 6.77
N LEU A 270 -12.34 24.26 6.51
CA LEU A 270 -13.16 24.96 7.51
C LEU A 270 -14.28 24.05 7.99
N LYS A 271 -15.02 23.39 7.10
CA LYS A 271 -16.09 22.45 7.44
C LYS A 271 -15.63 21.31 8.37
N ILE A 272 -14.45 20.73 8.10
CA ILE A 272 -13.88 19.67 8.95
C ILE A 272 -13.44 20.22 10.31
N ASN A 273 -12.98 21.46 10.37
CA ASN A 273 -12.62 22.10 11.63
C ASN A 273 -13.85 22.55 12.42
N ASP A 274 -14.95 22.95 11.77
CA ASP A 274 -16.21 23.41 12.38
C ASP A 274 -17.04 22.26 12.98
N ASN A 275 -16.95 21.06 12.40
CA ASN A 275 -17.46 19.84 13.04
C ASN A 275 -16.92 19.64 14.48
N ARG A 276 -15.80 20.29 14.87
CA ARG A 276 -15.28 20.34 16.24
C ARG A 276 -16.29 20.93 17.23
N ASP A 277 -16.98 22.01 16.86
CA ASP A 277 -17.81 22.78 17.78
C ASP A 277 -19.16 22.09 18.03
N SER A 278 -19.69 21.37 17.04
CA SER A 278 -20.93 20.59 17.19
C SER A 278 -20.79 19.42 18.16
N TYR A 279 -19.63 18.75 18.20
CA TYR A 279 -19.39 17.63 19.13
C TYR A 279 -19.03 18.11 20.54
N GLU A 280 -18.24 19.19 20.69
CA GLU A 280 -17.95 19.79 22.00
C GLU A 280 -19.23 20.38 22.62
N GLN A 281 -20.10 21.05 21.84
CA GLN A 281 -21.40 21.53 22.33
C GLN A 281 -22.37 20.40 22.74
N LYS A 282 -22.29 19.22 22.12
CA LYS A 282 -23.08 18.05 22.51
C LYS A 282 -22.56 17.36 23.79
N LEU A 283 -21.28 17.52 24.10
CA LEU A 283 -20.67 16.99 25.32
C LEU A 283 -20.84 17.93 26.53
N VAL A 284 -20.92 19.24 26.31
CA VAL A 284 -21.21 20.23 27.37
C VAL A 284 -22.70 20.25 27.75
N LYS A 285 -23.59 19.74 26.89
CA LYS A 285 -25.04 19.63 27.14
C LYS A 285 -25.48 18.29 27.77
N LYS A 286 -24.54 17.45 28.18
CA LYS A 286 -24.81 16.14 28.79
C LYS A 286 -24.16 16.07 30.18
#